data_AF-A0A6A3HSB4-F1
#
_entry.id   AF-A0A6A3HSB4-F1
#
_cell.length_a   1.000
_cell.length_b   1.000
_cell.length_c   1.000
_cell.angle_alpha   90.00
_cell.angle_beta   90.00
_cell.angle_gamma   90.00
#
_symmetry.space_group_name_H-M   'P 1'
#
loop_
_entity.id
_entity.type
_entity.pdbx_description
1 polymer ?
#
loop_
_entity_poly.entity_id
_entity_poly.type
_entity_poly.pdbx_seq_one_letter_code
_entity_poly.pdbx_strand_id
1 'polypeptide(L)'
;MRRPQQKHSRANTAGEDGDATTTASTKLWTAMEPPQIICFSHEALFKWRRERELYEAAVISRCQESGESPATVMIPAISTINRRLLKTFCELELKLPLEQMTNEKFVRAISQILSSMMNDQVPNMHAIMSQHFKMDLRQKDVKARVLNYFDRFDELVEEYGLSIALDGNDKLKCKLLTENLRPASLKEQVQLYQDLDSTVKIHVPRLFDVIKAEALKNQQSFDLYQTTRDKGPIKSTVKTFLQGSMPQQSVEKPRFAREDRRDGKPVARKRDDAPAQGCLHCK
;
A
#
# COMPACT_ATOMS: atom_id res chain seq x y z
N MET A 1 6.38 -78.02 -7.90
CA MET A 1 7.23 -77.90 -9.12
C MET A 1 6.33 -77.81 -10.36
N ARG A 2 6.88 -77.37 -11.51
CA ARG A 2 6.31 -77.43 -12.88
C ARG A 2 4.95 -76.76 -13.12
N ARG A 3 4.99 -75.56 -13.72
CA ARG A 3 3.98 -75.11 -14.71
C ARG A 3 4.17 -75.90 -16.03
N PRO A 4 3.16 -75.92 -16.91
CA PRO A 4 3.39 -75.52 -18.31
C PRO A 4 2.51 -74.32 -18.74
N GLN A 5 2.71 -73.85 -19.98
CA GLN A 5 2.02 -72.68 -20.56
C GLN A 5 1.05 -73.06 -21.69
N GLN A 6 0.01 -72.23 -21.85
CA GLN A 6 -0.64 -71.81 -23.12
C GLN A 6 -0.92 -72.86 -24.22
N LYS A 7 -2.20 -72.98 -24.64
CA LYS A 7 -2.70 -72.29 -25.85
C LYS A 7 -4.22 -72.41 -26.05
N HIS A 8 -4.76 -71.42 -26.77
CA HIS A 8 -6.10 -71.22 -27.34
C HIS A 8 -7.23 -72.26 -27.15
N SER A 9 -8.41 -71.75 -26.77
CA SER A 9 -9.65 -71.97 -27.54
C SER A 9 -10.64 -70.82 -27.34
N ARG A 10 -11.71 -70.80 -28.14
CA ARG A 10 -12.53 -69.62 -28.48
C ARG A 10 -14.00 -69.83 -28.06
N ALA A 11 -14.58 -68.88 -27.35
CA ALA A 11 -16.03 -68.78 -27.14
C ALA A 11 -16.43 -67.30 -27.01
N ASN A 12 -17.50 -66.89 -27.71
CA ASN A 12 -18.10 -65.57 -27.58
C ASN A 12 -19.33 -65.66 -26.67
N THR A 13 -19.51 -64.72 -25.75
CA THR A 13 -20.80 -64.37 -25.13
C THR A 13 -20.88 -62.85 -24.98
N ALA A 14 -22.10 -62.30 -24.96
CA ALA A 14 -22.36 -60.86 -25.05
C ALA A 14 -22.32 -60.12 -23.70
N GLY A 15 -22.43 -58.80 -23.78
CA GLY A 15 -22.30 -57.80 -22.72
C GLY A 15 -21.75 -56.51 -23.36
N GLU A 16 -22.56 -55.81 -24.15
CA GLU A 16 -23.51 -54.77 -23.71
C GLU A 16 -22.79 -53.50 -23.22
N ASP A 17 -22.96 -52.45 -24.03
CA ASP A 17 -22.91 -51.01 -23.79
C ASP A 17 -22.00 -50.47 -22.67
N GLY A 18 -20.93 -49.83 -23.14
CA GLY A 18 -19.99 -49.08 -22.31
C GLY A 18 -19.17 -48.09 -23.13
N ASP A 19 -19.74 -47.46 -24.17
CA ASP A 19 -19.12 -46.25 -24.73
C ASP A 19 -19.22 -45.14 -23.70
N ALA A 20 -18.20 -45.06 -22.85
CA ALA A 20 -17.94 -43.90 -22.02
C ALA A 20 -17.41 -42.78 -22.92
N THR A 21 -18.28 -42.28 -23.82
CA THR A 21 -18.04 -41.08 -24.62
C THR A 21 -17.67 -39.99 -23.63
N THR A 22 -16.38 -39.73 -23.50
CA THR A 22 -15.87 -38.86 -22.45
C THR A 22 -16.20 -37.45 -22.87
N THR A 23 -17.38 -36.99 -22.44
CA THR A 23 -17.92 -35.66 -22.67
C THR A 23 -17.02 -34.68 -21.97
N ALA A 24 -15.96 -34.29 -22.67
CA ALA A 24 -15.03 -33.25 -22.29
C ALA A 24 -15.85 -31.99 -22.06
N SER A 25 -16.17 -31.73 -20.79
CA SER A 25 -17.06 -30.64 -20.39
C SER A 25 -16.39 -29.35 -20.79
N THR A 26 -16.82 -28.79 -21.92
CA THR A 26 -16.22 -27.63 -22.55
C THR A 26 -16.40 -26.45 -21.61
N LYS A 27 -15.38 -26.17 -20.80
CA LYS A 27 -15.37 -25.03 -19.86
C LYS A 27 -15.69 -23.78 -20.67
N LEU A 28 -16.88 -23.23 -20.45
CA LEU A 28 -17.34 -21.99 -21.07
C LEU A 28 -16.59 -20.82 -20.43
N TRP A 29 -15.38 -20.58 -20.92
CA TRP A 29 -14.55 -19.47 -20.52
C TRP A 29 -15.14 -18.16 -21.02
N THR A 30 -15.51 -17.26 -20.10
CA THR A 30 -15.83 -15.87 -20.43
C THR A 30 -14.65 -15.26 -21.18
N ALA A 31 -14.91 -14.60 -22.31
CA ALA A 31 -13.89 -13.87 -23.05
C ALA A 31 -13.30 -12.76 -22.14
N MET A 32 -11.99 -12.80 -21.92
CA MET A 32 -11.31 -11.76 -21.15
C MET A 32 -11.16 -10.52 -22.03
N GLU A 33 -11.71 -9.39 -21.58
CA GLU A 33 -11.54 -8.11 -22.26
C GLU A 33 -10.16 -7.51 -21.91
N PRO A 34 -9.40 -7.02 -22.91
CA PRO A 34 -8.12 -6.38 -22.67
C PRO A 34 -8.32 -4.88 -22.32
N PRO A 35 -7.44 -4.30 -21.48
CA PRO A 35 -7.54 -2.90 -21.08
C PRO A 35 -7.34 -1.96 -22.29
N GLN A 36 -8.06 -0.84 -22.28
CA GLN A 36 -8.11 0.11 -23.39
C GLN A 36 -7.22 1.33 -23.14
N ILE A 37 -6.49 1.78 -24.16
CA ILE A 37 -5.67 3.01 -24.09
C ILE A 37 -6.55 4.20 -24.44
N ILE A 38 -6.90 4.97 -23.41
CA ILE A 38 -7.75 6.16 -23.51
C ILE A 38 -6.96 7.44 -23.85
N CYS A 39 -5.67 7.51 -23.49
CA CYS A 39 -4.76 8.62 -23.77
C CYS A 39 -3.29 8.19 -23.60
N PHE A 40 -2.34 9.06 -23.97
CA PHE A 40 -0.89 8.82 -23.85
C PHE A 40 -0.23 9.55 -22.66
N SER A 41 -0.99 9.94 -21.62
CA SER A 41 -0.36 10.43 -20.39
C SER A 41 0.37 9.29 -19.67
N HIS A 42 1.52 9.60 -19.07
CA HIS A 42 2.39 8.61 -18.42
C HIS A 42 1.63 7.72 -17.42
N GLU A 43 0.86 8.34 -16.53
CA GLU A 43 -0.02 7.69 -15.55
C GLU A 43 -1.00 6.67 -16.19
N ALA A 44 -1.64 7.03 -17.31
CA ALA A 44 -2.63 6.18 -17.97
C ALA A 44 -1.99 5.02 -18.73
N LEU A 45 -0.84 5.25 -19.38
CA LEU A 45 -0.07 4.19 -20.03
C LEU A 45 0.52 3.20 -19.00
N PHE A 46 0.92 3.70 -17.83
CA PHE A 46 1.41 2.88 -16.71
C PHE A 46 0.32 1.98 -16.14
N LYS A 47 -0.87 2.55 -15.86
CA LYS A 47 -2.04 1.78 -15.40
C LYS A 47 -2.47 0.74 -16.43
N TRP A 48 -2.56 1.14 -17.71
CA TRP A 48 -2.81 0.23 -18.82
C TRP A 48 -1.78 -0.90 -18.88
N ARG A 49 -0.49 -0.63 -18.67
CA ARG A 49 0.56 -1.67 -18.66
C ARG A 49 0.34 -2.72 -17.58
N ARG A 50 0.10 -2.32 -16.33
CA ARG A 50 -0.16 -3.27 -15.23
C ARG A 50 -1.42 -4.10 -15.48
N GLU A 51 -2.50 -3.48 -15.96
CA GLU A 51 -3.72 -4.18 -16.37
C GLU A 51 -3.47 -5.14 -17.54
N ARG A 52 -2.60 -4.75 -18.49
CA ARG A 52 -2.24 -5.52 -19.68
C ARG A 52 -1.44 -6.76 -19.30
N GLU A 53 -0.47 -6.64 -18.40
CA GLU A 53 0.33 -7.77 -17.90
C GLU A 53 -0.55 -8.80 -17.18
N LEU A 54 -1.54 -8.36 -16.39
CA LEU A 54 -2.54 -9.24 -15.78
C LEU A 54 -3.43 -9.95 -16.82
N TYR A 55 -3.88 -9.23 -17.85
CA TYR A 55 -4.62 -9.80 -18.97
C TYR A 55 -3.80 -10.87 -19.72
N GLU A 56 -2.55 -10.57 -20.07
CA GLU A 56 -1.69 -11.51 -20.83
C GLU A 56 -1.35 -12.76 -20.00
N ALA A 57 -1.04 -12.61 -18.71
CA ALA A 57 -0.80 -13.73 -17.80
C ALA A 57 -2.02 -14.65 -17.67
N ALA A 58 -3.23 -14.08 -17.56
CA ALA A 58 -4.47 -14.85 -17.47
C ALA A 58 -4.84 -15.54 -18.80
N VAL A 59 -4.63 -14.90 -19.95
CA VAL A 59 -4.78 -15.53 -21.28
C VAL A 59 -3.82 -16.70 -21.43
N ILE A 60 -2.55 -16.56 -20.99
CA ILE A 60 -1.56 -17.65 -21.01
C ILE A 60 -1.99 -18.81 -20.11
N SER A 61 -2.48 -18.54 -18.88
CA SER A 61 -2.97 -19.58 -17.97
C SER A 61 -4.19 -20.33 -18.55
N ARG A 62 -5.15 -19.61 -19.13
CA ARG A 62 -6.30 -20.19 -19.83
C ARG A 62 -5.88 -21.05 -21.03
N CYS A 63 -4.88 -20.62 -21.79
CA CYS A 63 -4.28 -21.39 -22.89
C CYS A 63 -3.60 -22.69 -22.42
N GLN A 64 -2.97 -22.70 -21.23
CA GLN A 64 -2.40 -23.92 -20.65
C GLN A 64 -3.48 -24.95 -20.27
N GLU A 65 -4.68 -24.51 -19.90
CA GLU A 65 -5.83 -25.39 -19.66
C GLU A 65 -6.54 -25.86 -20.93
N SER A 66 -6.61 -25.03 -21.99
CA SER A 66 -7.34 -25.36 -23.22
C SER A 66 -6.49 -26.01 -24.32
N GLY A 67 -5.16 -25.89 -24.26
CA GLY A 67 -4.24 -26.30 -25.32
C GLY A 67 -4.18 -25.32 -26.52
N GLU A 68 -4.86 -24.17 -26.44
CA GLU A 68 -4.80 -23.14 -27.48
C GLU A 68 -3.49 -22.35 -27.46
N SER A 69 -3.03 -21.90 -28.63
CA SER A 69 -1.87 -21.00 -28.72
C SER A 69 -2.20 -19.61 -28.17
N PRO A 70 -1.43 -19.05 -27.23
CA PRO A 70 -1.60 -17.67 -26.76
C PRO A 70 -1.55 -16.65 -27.91
N ALA A 71 -0.72 -16.88 -28.93
CA ALA A 71 -0.60 -16.01 -30.09
C ALA A 71 -1.87 -15.97 -30.99
N THR A 72 -2.80 -16.91 -30.82
CA THR A 72 -4.06 -16.96 -31.56
C THR A 72 -5.20 -16.27 -30.81
N VAL A 73 -5.17 -16.21 -29.47
CA VAL A 73 -6.27 -15.73 -28.64
C VAL A 73 -5.97 -14.39 -27.94
N MET A 74 -4.70 -14.05 -27.78
CA MET A 74 -4.27 -12.78 -27.18
C MET A 74 -4.52 -11.60 -28.12
N ILE A 75 -5.40 -10.68 -27.72
CA ILE A 75 -5.78 -9.51 -28.52
C ILE A 75 -4.59 -8.53 -28.56
N PRO A 76 -4.11 -8.11 -29.76
CA PRO A 76 -2.99 -7.17 -29.89
C PRO A 76 -3.26 -5.84 -29.19
N ALA A 77 -2.25 -5.24 -28.54
CA ALA A 77 -2.35 -3.93 -27.90
C ALA A 77 -2.74 -2.82 -28.91
N ILE A 78 -2.29 -2.92 -30.17
CA ILE A 78 -2.69 -1.98 -31.23
C ILE A 78 -4.20 -2.05 -31.57
N SER A 79 -4.89 -3.12 -31.16
CA SER A 79 -6.35 -3.27 -31.28
C SER A 79 -7.11 -2.71 -30.06
N THR A 80 -6.43 -2.31 -28.99
CA THR A 80 -7.04 -1.82 -27.73
C THR A 80 -6.93 -0.29 -27.59
N ILE A 81 -6.97 0.43 -28.71
CA ILE A 81 -6.86 1.89 -28.79
C ILE A 81 -7.79 2.42 -29.87
N ASN A 82 -8.41 3.57 -29.63
CA ASN A 82 -9.27 4.21 -30.64
C ASN A 82 -8.46 4.58 -31.89
N ARG A 83 -8.92 4.17 -33.09
CA ARG A 83 -8.22 4.40 -34.37
C ARG A 83 -7.89 5.89 -34.62
N ARG A 84 -8.70 6.85 -34.16
CA ARG A 84 -8.39 8.29 -34.26
C ARG A 84 -7.18 8.66 -33.40
N LEU A 85 -7.15 8.21 -32.15
CA LEU A 85 -6.07 8.48 -31.20
C LEU A 85 -4.75 7.82 -31.66
N LEU A 86 -4.81 6.56 -32.11
CA LEU A 86 -3.68 5.85 -32.70
C LEU A 86 -3.15 6.58 -33.95
N LYS A 87 -4.03 7.02 -34.85
CA LYS A 87 -3.65 7.79 -36.04
C LYS A 87 -2.87 9.06 -35.67
N THR A 88 -3.41 9.86 -34.74
CA THR A 88 -2.77 11.09 -34.25
C THR A 88 -1.39 10.81 -33.66
N PHE A 89 -1.23 9.73 -32.89
CA PHE A 89 0.08 9.34 -32.33
C PHE A 89 1.08 8.90 -33.41
N CYS A 90 0.69 8.04 -34.34
CA CYS A 90 1.56 7.59 -35.43
C CYS A 90 2.06 8.78 -36.29
N GLU A 91 1.14 9.64 -36.74
CA GLU A 91 1.47 10.72 -37.68
C GLU A 91 2.18 11.90 -37.00
N LEU A 92 1.75 12.31 -35.80
CA LEU A 92 2.27 13.51 -35.15
C LEU A 92 3.49 13.22 -34.25
N GLU A 93 3.52 12.10 -33.54
CA GLU A 93 4.65 11.77 -32.65
C GLU A 93 5.71 10.98 -33.42
N LEU A 94 5.35 9.79 -33.90
CA LEU A 94 6.29 8.83 -34.51
C LEU A 94 6.68 9.16 -35.96
N LYS A 95 6.05 10.18 -36.56
CA LYS A 95 6.19 10.59 -37.98
C LYS A 95 5.99 9.43 -38.97
N LEU A 96 5.14 8.46 -38.61
CA LEU A 96 4.93 7.19 -39.29
C LEU A 96 3.50 7.12 -39.87
N PRO A 97 3.31 6.68 -41.13
CA PRO A 97 1.98 6.34 -41.64
C PRO A 97 1.34 5.22 -40.80
N LEU A 98 0.04 5.34 -40.52
CA LEU A 98 -0.70 4.38 -39.68
C LEU A 98 -0.63 2.95 -40.24
N GLU A 99 -0.58 2.82 -41.56
CA GLU A 99 -0.50 1.57 -42.32
C GLU A 99 0.84 0.83 -42.12
N GLN A 100 1.87 1.53 -41.64
CA GLN A 100 3.16 0.93 -41.28
C GLN A 100 3.26 0.57 -39.79
N MET A 101 2.22 0.84 -38.99
CA MET A 101 2.24 0.60 -37.55
C MET A 101 1.88 -0.86 -37.23
N THR A 102 2.81 -1.58 -36.61
CA THR A 102 2.58 -2.96 -36.14
C THR A 102 2.39 -3.00 -34.63
N ASN A 103 1.88 -4.10 -34.09
CA ASN A 103 1.70 -4.27 -32.65
C ASN A 103 3.03 -4.15 -31.88
N GLU A 104 4.12 -4.64 -32.45
CA GLU A 104 5.47 -4.63 -31.87
C GLU A 104 6.03 -3.20 -31.85
N LYS A 105 5.80 -2.41 -32.92
CA LYS A 105 6.11 -0.98 -32.94
C LYS A 105 5.31 -0.22 -31.90
N PHE A 106 4.03 -0.56 -31.73
CA PHE A 106 3.14 0.10 -30.77
C PHE A 106 3.53 -0.18 -29.31
N VAL A 107 3.73 -1.45 -28.95
CA VAL A 107 4.23 -1.84 -27.62
C VAL A 107 5.61 -1.23 -27.35
N ARG A 108 6.50 -1.19 -28.35
CA ARG A 108 7.81 -0.52 -28.22
C ARG A 108 7.67 0.98 -27.97
N ALA A 109 6.77 1.67 -28.67
CA ALA A 109 6.55 3.10 -28.48
C ALA A 109 5.98 3.41 -27.08
N ILE A 110 5.05 2.58 -26.58
CA ILE A 110 4.55 2.70 -25.19
C ILE A 110 5.67 2.42 -24.18
N SER A 111 6.51 1.41 -24.41
CA SER A 111 7.71 1.17 -23.59
C SER A 111 8.68 2.35 -23.60
N GLN A 112 8.83 3.04 -24.73
CA GLN A 112 9.71 4.20 -24.83
C GLN A 112 9.18 5.37 -23.99
N ILE A 113 7.88 5.69 -24.07
CA ILE A 113 7.24 6.72 -23.24
C ILE A 113 7.36 6.38 -21.74
N LEU A 114 7.10 5.13 -21.37
CA LEU A 114 7.24 4.63 -19.99
C LEU A 114 8.70 4.42 -19.55
N SER A 115 9.67 4.80 -20.39
CA SER A 115 11.11 4.76 -20.09
C SER A 115 11.77 6.14 -20.10
N SER A 116 11.03 7.23 -20.36
CA SER A 116 11.53 8.61 -20.21
C SER A 116 10.93 9.28 -18.97
N MET A 117 11.43 10.47 -18.60
CA MET A 117 10.77 11.27 -17.57
C MET A 117 9.50 11.91 -18.14
N MET A 118 8.47 12.08 -17.32
CA MET A 118 7.20 12.67 -17.77
C MET A 118 7.41 14.09 -18.37
N ASN A 119 7.06 14.24 -19.65
CA ASN A 119 7.29 15.44 -20.48
C ASN A 119 8.77 15.82 -20.70
N ASP A 120 9.70 14.87 -20.56
CA ASP A 120 11.16 15.03 -20.67
C ASP A 120 11.78 16.12 -19.76
N GLN A 121 11.03 16.54 -18.73
CA GLN A 121 11.47 17.52 -17.74
C GLN A 121 11.89 16.83 -16.44
N VAL A 122 12.84 17.44 -15.72
CA VAL A 122 13.19 16.99 -14.35
C VAL A 122 12.03 17.37 -13.43
N PRO A 123 11.29 16.41 -12.85
CA PRO A 123 10.11 16.70 -12.05
C PRO A 123 10.49 17.17 -10.64
N ASN A 124 9.64 18.00 -10.02
CA ASN A 124 9.79 18.36 -8.61
C ASN A 124 9.37 17.19 -7.71
N MET A 125 10.27 16.23 -7.52
CA MET A 125 10.05 15.01 -6.73
C MET A 125 9.59 15.30 -5.30
N HIS A 126 10.12 16.34 -4.65
CA HIS A 126 9.69 16.72 -3.30
C HIS A 126 8.23 17.21 -3.28
N ALA A 127 7.78 17.95 -4.30
CA ALA A 127 6.38 18.34 -4.44
C ALA A 127 5.47 17.14 -4.71
N ILE A 128 5.82 16.27 -5.67
CA ILE A 128 5.04 15.06 -6.01
C ILE A 128 4.88 14.16 -4.78
N MET A 129 5.98 13.85 -4.08
CA MET A 129 5.95 13.00 -2.90
C MET A 129 5.11 13.63 -1.78
N SER A 130 5.28 14.92 -1.46
CA SER A 130 4.47 15.56 -0.41
C SER A 130 2.97 15.60 -0.68
N GLN A 131 2.56 15.58 -1.96
CA GLN A 131 1.16 15.58 -2.38
C GLN A 131 0.57 14.17 -2.43
N HIS A 132 1.27 13.22 -3.04
CA HIS A 132 0.74 11.90 -3.40
C HIS A 132 1.24 10.74 -2.52
N PHE A 133 2.37 10.89 -1.83
CA PHE A 133 2.98 9.82 -1.04
C PHE A 133 2.66 9.95 0.46
N LYS A 134 1.80 9.04 0.97
CA LYS A 134 1.26 9.09 2.34
C LYS A 134 1.11 7.66 2.90
N MET A 135 1.58 7.43 4.13
CA MET A 135 1.34 6.17 4.84
C MET A 135 -0.13 6.05 5.26
N ASP A 136 -0.78 4.93 4.94
CA ASP A 136 -2.16 4.68 5.38
C ASP A 136 -2.21 4.30 6.87
N LEU A 137 -2.52 5.28 7.72
CA LEU A 137 -2.69 5.09 9.15
C LEU A 137 -3.97 4.30 9.52
N ARG A 138 -4.85 4.00 8.56
CA ARG A 138 -6.04 3.16 8.77
C ARG A 138 -5.69 1.67 8.83
N GLN A 139 -4.59 1.26 8.21
CA GLN A 139 -4.06 -0.10 8.31
C GLN A 139 -3.59 -0.35 9.76
N LYS A 140 -4.21 -1.35 10.40
CA LYS A 140 -3.98 -1.72 11.80
C LYS A 140 -2.76 -2.63 11.97
N ASP A 141 -2.49 -3.52 11.01
CA ASP A 141 -1.27 -4.31 11.04
C ASP A 141 -0.08 -3.40 10.68
N VAL A 142 0.80 -3.18 11.63
CA VAL A 142 1.95 -2.27 11.49
C VAL A 142 2.93 -2.75 10.41
N LYS A 143 3.10 -4.07 10.23
CA LYS A 143 4.01 -4.62 9.22
C LYS A 143 3.43 -4.42 7.83
N ALA A 144 2.13 -4.70 7.65
CA ALA A 144 1.42 -4.41 6.41
C ALA A 144 1.43 -2.90 6.11
N ARG A 145 1.21 -2.04 7.13
CA ARG A 145 1.27 -0.57 6.98
C ARG A 145 2.62 -0.08 6.47
N VAL A 146 3.73 -0.66 6.96
CA VAL A 146 5.08 -0.32 6.51
C VAL A 146 5.39 -0.93 5.14
N LEU A 147 4.97 -2.16 4.85
CA LEU A 147 5.11 -2.78 3.52
C LEU A 147 4.38 -1.96 2.44
N ASN A 148 3.09 -1.68 2.64
CA ASN A 148 2.27 -0.87 1.74
C ASN A 148 2.83 0.56 1.54
N TYR A 149 3.60 1.09 2.50
CA TYR A 149 4.26 2.39 2.37
C TYR A 149 5.50 2.33 1.48
N PHE A 150 6.25 1.23 1.47
CA PHE A 150 7.38 1.06 0.53
C PHE A 150 6.88 0.68 -0.86
N ASP A 151 5.90 -0.22 -0.95
CA ASP A 151 5.19 -0.57 -2.19
C ASP A 151 4.63 0.68 -2.89
N ARG A 152 3.88 1.53 -2.16
CA ARG A 152 3.35 2.79 -2.72
C ARG A 152 4.42 3.84 -3.04
N PHE A 153 5.64 3.71 -2.54
CA PHE A 153 6.76 4.55 -3.01
C PHE A 153 7.16 4.13 -4.41
N ASP A 154 7.42 2.84 -4.62
CA ASP A 154 7.83 2.33 -5.93
C ASP A 154 6.71 2.49 -6.98
N GLU A 155 5.43 2.31 -6.61
CA GLU A 155 4.30 2.66 -7.48
C GLU A 155 4.34 4.12 -7.95
N LEU A 156 4.69 5.06 -7.09
CA LEU A 156 4.77 6.49 -7.44
C LEU A 156 6.02 6.82 -8.25
N VAL A 157 7.11 6.06 -8.08
CA VAL A 157 8.31 6.16 -8.92
C VAL A 157 7.97 5.77 -10.35
N GLU A 158 7.20 4.70 -10.54
CA GLU A 158 6.71 4.27 -11.85
C GLU A 158 5.63 5.21 -12.41
N GLU A 159 4.59 5.55 -11.64
CA GLU A 159 3.43 6.34 -12.08
C GLU A 159 3.83 7.71 -12.66
N TYR A 160 4.85 8.36 -12.07
CA TYR A 160 5.34 9.69 -12.45
C TYR A 160 6.64 9.67 -13.29
N GLY A 161 7.13 8.50 -13.72
CA GLY A 161 8.34 8.39 -14.55
C GLY A 161 9.63 8.83 -13.84
N LEU A 162 9.72 8.62 -12.52
CA LEU A 162 10.85 9.05 -11.69
C LEU A 162 12.02 8.07 -11.70
N SER A 163 11.86 6.89 -12.32
CA SER A 163 12.84 5.79 -12.28
C SER A 163 14.24 6.23 -12.70
N ILE A 164 14.41 7.02 -13.77
CA ILE A 164 15.71 7.54 -14.21
C ILE A 164 16.39 8.40 -13.12
N ALA A 165 15.62 9.23 -12.41
CA ALA A 165 16.15 10.15 -11.41
C ALA A 165 16.48 9.48 -10.06
N LEU A 166 15.97 8.26 -9.84
CA LEU A 166 16.10 7.51 -8.60
C LEU A 166 16.89 6.20 -8.75
N ASP A 167 17.18 5.73 -9.96
CA ASP A 167 18.01 4.54 -10.17
C ASP A 167 19.42 4.72 -9.58
N GLY A 168 19.93 3.66 -8.94
CA GLY A 168 21.13 3.67 -8.09
C GLY A 168 21.11 4.63 -6.89
N ASN A 169 20.19 5.60 -6.83
CA ASN A 169 20.21 6.73 -5.91
C ASN A 169 19.45 6.44 -4.61
N ASP A 170 19.81 5.34 -3.94
CA ASP A 170 19.20 4.89 -2.68
C ASP A 170 19.26 5.96 -1.57
N LYS A 171 20.24 6.85 -1.61
CA LYS A 171 20.32 8.02 -0.71
C LYS A 171 19.15 9.00 -0.90
N LEU A 172 18.75 9.28 -2.15
CA LEU A 172 17.58 10.11 -2.43
C LEU A 172 16.28 9.37 -2.13
N LYS A 173 16.18 8.07 -2.45
CA LYS A 173 15.04 7.23 -2.02
C LYS A 173 14.86 7.28 -0.50
N CYS A 174 15.93 7.04 0.27
CA CYS A 174 15.91 7.10 1.73
C CYS A 174 15.47 8.46 2.26
N LYS A 175 15.94 9.56 1.65
CA LYS A 175 15.50 10.92 1.98
C LYS A 175 13.99 11.09 1.77
N LEU A 176 13.47 10.76 0.59
CA LEU A 176 12.04 10.91 0.26
C LEU A 176 11.14 9.99 1.13
N LEU A 177 11.57 8.76 1.37
CA LEU A 177 10.91 7.81 2.28
C LEU A 177 10.86 8.31 3.74
N THR A 178 11.86 9.06 4.19
CA THR A 178 11.90 9.62 5.55
C THR A 178 11.11 10.93 5.64
N GLU A 179 11.17 11.78 4.61
CA GLU A 179 10.52 13.10 4.62
C GLU A 179 8.99 13.02 4.73
N ASN A 180 8.39 12.01 4.10
CA ASN A 180 6.93 11.83 4.03
C ASN A 180 6.37 10.88 5.10
N LEU A 181 7.24 10.34 5.97
CA LEU A 181 6.87 9.36 6.99
C LEU A 181 5.90 9.93 8.03
N ARG A 182 4.91 9.13 8.45
CA ARG A 182 3.88 9.48 9.44
C ARG A 182 3.69 8.35 10.46
N PRO A 183 3.36 8.63 11.73
CA PRO A 183 3.21 9.95 12.36
C PRO A 183 4.55 10.72 12.46
N ALA A 184 4.50 11.99 12.84
CA ALA A 184 5.71 12.82 13.03
C ALA A 184 6.69 12.20 14.04
N SER A 185 6.17 11.64 15.14
CA SER A 185 6.98 10.94 16.14
C SER A 185 7.74 9.72 15.60
N LEU A 186 7.18 9.00 14.61
CA LEU A 186 7.90 7.92 13.93
C LEU A 186 9.03 8.47 13.06
N LYS A 187 8.77 9.55 12.32
CA LYS A 187 9.77 10.25 11.51
C LYS A 187 10.93 10.76 12.38
N GLU A 188 10.63 11.38 13.51
CA GLU A 188 11.62 11.89 14.47
C GLU A 188 12.55 10.76 14.99
N GLN A 189 11.99 9.61 15.41
CA GLN A 189 12.82 8.48 15.86
C GLN A 189 13.69 7.91 14.73
N VAL A 190 13.15 7.79 13.51
CA VAL A 190 13.92 7.32 12.35
C VAL A 190 15.05 8.29 11.98
N GLN A 191 14.83 9.60 12.12
CA GLN A 191 15.87 10.62 11.93
C GLN A 191 16.98 10.53 12.99
N LEU A 192 16.65 10.29 14.27
CA LEU A 192 17.64 10.02 15.32
C LEU A 192 18.49 8.78 15.01
N TYR A 193 17.87 7.68 14.56
CA TYR A 193 18.60 6.50 14.11
C TYR A 193 19.50 6.78 12.89
N GLN A 194 19.05 7.62 11.96
CA GLN A 194 19.84 8.07 10.81
C GLN A 194 21.03 8.97 11.16
N ASP A 195 21.01 9.67 12.30
CA ASP A 195 22.13 10.46 12.81
C ASP A 195 23.15 9.60 13.60
N LEU A 196 22.70 8.50 14.21
CA LEU A 196 23.57 7.51 14.87
C LEU A 196 24.20 6.51 13.88
N ASP A 197 23.45 6.10 12.86
CA ASP A 197 23.87 5.12 11.84
C ASP A 197 23.63 5.68 10.43
N SER A 198 24.71 6.11 9.79
CA SER A 198 24.66 6.71 8.45
C SER A 198 24.25 5.72 7.36
N THR A 199 24.31 4.41 7.60
CA THR A 199 23.84 3.40 6.62
C THR A 199 22.33 3.48 6.38
N VAL A 200 21.57 3.93 7.40
CA VAL A 200 20.11 4.18 7.34
C VAL A 200 19.76 5.35 6.42
N LYS A 201 20.72 6.21 6.07
CA LYS A 201 20.56 7.32 5.11
C LYS A 201 20.87 6.93 3.65
N ILE A 202 21.43 5.74 3.39
CA ILE A 202 21.99 5.37 2.07
C ILE A 202 21.61 3.98 1.55
N HIS A 203 20.89 3.16 2.32
CA HIS A 203 20.43 1.83 1.90
C HIS A 203 18.95 1.62 2.23
N VAL A 204 18.11 1.45 1.20
CA VAL A 204 16.66 1.31 1.38
C VAL A 204 16.26 0.11 2.26
N PRO A 205 16.87 -1.09 2.16
CA PRO A 205 16.56 -2.20 3.06
C PRO A 205 16.88 -1.90 4.54
N ARG A 206 17.97 -1.17 4.81
CA ARG A 206 18.36 -0.77 6.16
C ARG A 206 17.38 0.25 6.75
N LEU A 207 16.91 1.19 5.93
CA LEU A 207 15.83 2.12 6.30
C LEU A 207 14.52 1.38 6.59
N PHE A 208 14.14 0.40 5.77
CA PHE A 208 12.96 -0.43 5.98
C PHE A 208 12.98 -1.15 7.34
N ASP A 209 14.11 -1.76 7.72
CA ASP A 209 14.25 -2.41 9.03
C ASP A 209 14.08 -1.43 10.21
N VAL A 210 14.66 -0.23 10.12
CA VAL A 210 14.53 0.81 11.15
C VAL A 210 13.10 1.33 11.23
N ILE A 211 12.47 1.70 10.10
CA ILE A 211 11.07 2.16 10.06
C ILE A 211 10.13 1.09 10.63
N LYS A 212 10.31 -0.18 10.27
CA LYS A 212 9.54 -1.31 10.78
C LYS A 212 9.68 -1.50 12.29
N ALA A 213 10.90 -1.38 12.83
CA ALA A 213 11.15 -1.49 14.26
C ALA A 213 10.54 -0.33 15.06
N GLU A 214 10.75 0.92 14.62
CA GLU A 214 10.22 2.09 15.30
C GLU A 214 8.70 2.21 15.17
N ALA A 215 8.11 1.79 14.04
CA ALA A 215 6.65 1.78 13.87
C ALA A 215 5.97 0.82 14.86
N LEU A 216 6.60 -0.33 15.15
CA LEU A 216 6.11 -1.29 16.14
C LEU A 216 6.20 -0.73 17.57
N LYS A 217 7.34 -0.14 17.96
CA LYS A 217 7.50 0.54 19.26
C LYS A 217 6.52 1.70 19.44
N ASN A 218 6.31 2.51 18.39
CA ASN A 218 5.41 3.65 18.41
C ASN A 218 3.95 3.21 18.55
N GLN A 219 3.53 2.15 17.85
CA GLN A 219 2.19 1.56 18.01
C GLN A 219 1.99 1.03 19.44
N GLN A 220 2.93 0.23 19.97
CA GLN A 220 2.86 -0.29 21.34
C GLN A 220 2.72 0.83 22.39
N SER A 221 3.45 1.94 22.19
CA SER A 221 3.40 3.11 23.08
C SER A 221 2.05 3.83 23.01
N PHE A 222 1.48 3.97 21.81
CA PHE A 222 0.15 4.55 21.58
C PHE A 222 -0.97 3.67 22.17
N ASP A 223 -0.89 2.36 21.97
CA ASP A 223 -1.87 1.40 22.49
C ASP A 223 -1.85 1.39 24.03
N LEU A 224 -0.66 1.41 24.64
CA LEU A 224 -0.50 1.55 26.10
C LEU A 224 -1.14 2.85 26.60
N TYR A 225 -0.87 3.99 25.95
CA TYR A 225 -1.47 5.29 26.29
C TYR A 225 -3.00 5.28 26.22
N GLN A 226 -3.60 4.62 25.22
CA GLN A 226 -5.05 4.45 25.19
C GLN A 226 -5.56 3.63 26.38
N THR A 227 -4.92 2.48 26.69
CA THR A 227 -5.36 1.64 27.81
C THR A 227 -5.18 2.26 29.20
N THR A 228 -4.33 3.28 29.37
CA THR A 228 -4.21 4.02 30.64
C THR A 228 -5.22 5.16 30.71
N ARG A 229 -5.43 5.90 29.61
CA ARG A 229 -6.44 6.96 29.51
C ARG A 229 -7.85 6.42 29.75
N ASP A 230 -8.20 5.31 29.12
CA ASP A 230 -9.57 4.78 29.09
C ASP A 230 -9.97 4.07 30.40
N LYS A 231 -9.01 3.80 31.30
CA LYS A 231 -9.27 3.27 32.67
C LYS A 231 -9.71 4.33 33.68
N GLY A 232 -9.37 5.60 33.44
CA GLY A 232 -9.70 6.73 34.31
C GLY A 232 -9.06 6.66 35.72
N PRO A 233 -9.27 7.70 36.55
CA PRO A 233 -8.80 7.71 37.93
C PRO A 233 -9.68 6.79 38.79
N ILE A 234 -9.11 5.67 39.25
CA ILE A 234 -9.74 4.82 40.27
C ILE A 234 -9.96 5.67 41.53
N LYS A 235 -11.21 5.96 41.86
CA LYS A 235 -11.57 6.63 43.12
C LYS A 235 -11.33 5.66 44.29
N SER A 236 -10.12 5.69 44.84
CA SER A 236 -9.75 5.00 46.07
C SER A 236 -10.65 5.49 47.22
N THR A 237 -11.72 4.76 47.47
CA THR A 237 -12.72 5.11 48.48
C THR A 237 -12.17 4.70 49.84
N VAL A 238 -11.30 5.55 50.39
CA VAL A 238 -10.76 5.41 51.75
C VAL A 238 -11.92 5.57 52.74
N LYS A 239 -12.49 4.43 53.15
CA LYS A 239 -13.49 4.38 54.23
C LYS A 239 -12.77 4.51 55.58
N THR A 240 -12.49 5.74 55.99
CA THR A 240 -12.06 6.03 57.37
C THR A 240 -13.19 5.63 58.32
N PHE A 241 -12.94 4.62 59.17
CA PHE A 241 -13.88 4.23 60.21
C PHE A 241 -13.96 5.33 61.29
N LEU A 242 -15.17 5.60 61.77
CA LEU A 242 -15.41 6.49 62.90
C LEU A 242 -15.44 5.70 64.21
N GLN A 243 -14.70 6.14 65.23
CA GLN A 243 -14.90 5.65 66.59
C GLN A 243 -14.50 6.70 67.66
N GLY A 244 -15.44 7.00 68.57
CA GLY A 244 -15.13 7.27 69.98
C GLY A 244 -14.75 8.69 70.41
N SER A 245 -15.74 9.40 70.94
CA SER A 245 -15.67 10.14 72.21
C SER A 245 -14.96 11.51 72.33
N MET A 246 -15.57 12.34 73.19
CA MET A 246 -15.25 13.71 73.64
C MET A 246 -15.19 13.68 75.21
N PRO A 247 -14.81 14.75 75.98
CA PRO A 247 -14.96 16.18 75.65
C PRO A 247 -13.92 17.23 76.18
N GLN A 248 -14.05 18.45 75.63
CA GLN A 248 -13.89 19.79 76.23
C GLN A 248 -12.60 20.28 76.92
N GLN A 249 -12.02 21.35 76.35
CA GLN A 249 -11.92 22.73 76.90
C GLN A 249 -11.58 23.67 75.70
N SER A 250 -12.37 24.71 75.33
CA SER A 250 -12.29 26.13 75.79
C SER A 250 -10.85 26.66 75.82
N VAL A 251 -10.39 27.67 75.06
CA VAL A 251 -10.82 29.08 74.80
C VAL A 251 -9.97 29.61 73.59
N GLU A 252 -10.27 30.59 72.72
CA GLU A 252 -11.34 31.60 72.50
C GLU A 252 -11.62 31.79 70.96
N LYS A 253 -12.25 32.90 70.52
CA LYS A 253 -12.29 33.39 69.12
C LYS A 253 -12.82 34.85 69.00
N PRO A 254 -12.07 35.79 68.39
CA PRO A 254 -12.69 36.98 67.78
C PRO A 254 -12.96 36.83 66.26
N ARG A 255 -13.92 37.61 65.76
CA ARG A 255 -14.25 37.78 64.33
C ARG A 255 -14.40 39.26 64.00
N PHE A 256 -13.72 39.73 62.96
CA PHE A 256 -14.03 40.96 62.19
C PHE A 256 -13.51 40.74 60.75
N ALA A 257 -14.10 41.22 59.66
CA ALA A 257 -15.47 41.67 59.38
C ALA A 257 -15.73 41.51 57.85
N ARG A 258 -16.92 41.87 57.34
CA ARG A 258 -17.25 42.01 55.91
C ARG A 258 -17.27 43.51 55.50
N GLU A 259 -17.43 43.93 54.25
CA GLU A 259 -17.69 43.21 52.97
C GLU A 259 -16.58 43.59 51.93
N ASP A 260 -16.69 43.89 50.62
CA ASP A 260 -17.80 44.10 49.68
C ASP A 260 -17.54 43.47 48.27
N ARG A 261 -16.89 44.17 47.32
CA ARG A 261 -16.95 43.84 45.87
C ARG A 261 -15.66 44.07 45.07
N ARG A 262 -15.49 43.21 44.04
CA ARG A 262 -14.95 43.42 42.65
C ARG A 262 -13.68 44.29 42.48
N ASP A 263 -12.66 43.88 41.70
CA ASP A 263 -12.75 43.13 40.44
C ASP A 263 -11.55 42.16 40.23
N GLY A 264 -11.68 41.13 39.38
CA GLY A 264 -10.61 40.14 39.21
C GLY A 264 -10.84 39.05 38.15
N LYS A 265 -9.98 39.02 37.13
CA LYS A 265 -9.96 37.99 36.07
C LYS A 265 -9.82 36.56 36.64
N PRO A 266 -10.53 35.56 36.09
CA PRO A 266 -10.34 34.17 36.49
C PRO A 266 -8.96 33.65 36.04
N VAL A 267 -8.12 33.26 37.00
CA VAL A 267 -6.86 32.59 36.72
C VAL A 267 -7.16 31.20 36.15
N ALA A 268 -6.72 30.94 34.91
CA ALA A 268 -6.83 29.63 34.31
C ALA A 268 -5.99 28.62 35.11
N ARG A 269 -6.63 27.55 35.59
CA ARG A 269 -5.92 26.41 36.18
C ARG A 269 -4.99 25.81 35.13
N LYS A 270 -3.74 25.51 35.50
CA LYS A 270 -2.88 24.65 34.67
C LYS A 270 -3.65 23.38 34.31
N ARG A 271 -3.68 23.05 33.03
CA ARG A 271 -3.92 21.69 32.57
C ARG A 271 -2.57 20.98 32.60
N ASP A 272 -2.56 19.69 32.90
CA ASP A 272 -1.37 18.87 32.69
C ASP A 272 -1.08 18.81 31.19
N ASP A 273 0.17 19.08 30.81
CA ASP A 273 0.56 19.19 29.41
C ASP A 273 0.49 17.82 28.71
N ALA A 274 -0.18 17.77 27.56
CA ALA A 274 -0.20 16.58 26.74
C ALA A 274 1.20 16.32 26.12
N PRO A 275 1.65 15.07 26.00
CA PRO A 275 2.89 14.77 25.27
C PRO A 275 2.75 15.24 23.81
N ALA A 276 3.82 15.80 23.25
CA ALA A 276 3.82 16.47 21.94
C ALA A 276 3.62 15.55 20.71
N GLN A 277 3.10 14.34 20.89
CA GLN A 277 2.87 13.38 19.82
C GLN A 277 1.47 13.56 19.21
N GLY A 278 1.42 13.98 17.94
CA GLY A 278 0.18 14.23 17.21
C GLY A 278 -0.69 12.97 17.05
N CYS A 279 -2.01 13.17 17.16
CA CYS A 279 -3.00 12.08 17.10
C CYS A 279 -3.08 11.43 15.70
N LEU A 280 -3.07 10.09 15.66
CA LEU A 280 -3.22 9.27 14.44
C LEU A 280 -4.59 9.40 13.73
N HIS A 281 -5.54 10.15 14.31
CA HIS A 281 -6.86 10.41 13.73
C HIS A 281 -7.09 11.86 13.29
N CYS A 282 -6.10 12.74 13.42
CA CYS A 282 -6.16 14.08 12.83
C CYS A 282 -5.77 14.03 11.34
N LYS A 283 -6.53 14.76 10.51
CA LYS A 283 -6.27 14.94 9.08
C LYS A 283 -5.08 15.88 8.83
#